data_AF-A0A961VVX0-F1
#
_entry.id   AF-A0A961VVX0-F1
#
_cell.length_a   1.000
_cell.length_b   1.000
_cell.length_c   1.000
_cell.angle_alpha   90.00
_cell.angle_beta   90.00
_cell.angle_gamma   90.00
#
_symmetry.space_group_name_H-M   'P 1'
#
loop_
_entity.id
_entity.type
_entity.pdbx_description
1 polymer ?
#
loop_
_entity_poly.entity_id
_entity_poly.type
_entity_poly.pdbx_seq_one_letter_code
_entity_poly.pdbx_strand_id
1 'polypeptide(L)'
;MAEASHAKPPSYAKDAAVLASMGVDDALVRRAAAPLGAIALYQQARLAEPGRSSIVAEALHADLFGKTRTIVAGSKSTEEGVSEQLVRSILQLIGSVVRLQTFPRMFRVYPWRGAISRANHFLSSYYLLCHECYILEERLKIFVSSAEAYAKMRGIDWDSKSVARRILRDHKILFGHFLKVRGSHVHVGDVEPKELDRLSLIETLIELGEEPAYRLMYSGAIRDARRECVRASLTAVAGGYKLLAALFHVTRRVWEDVGRTAHPDSPASP
;
A
#
# COMPACT_ATOMS: atom_id res chain seq x y z
N MET A 1 21.26 0.02 -42.80
CA MET A 1 19.95 -0.49 -42.33
C MET A 1 20.08 -0.72 -40.83
N ALA A 2 19.43 0.10 -40.02
CA ALA A 2 19.44 -0.03 -38.57
C ALA A 2 18.46 -1.13 -38.16
N GLU A 3 18.95 -2.21 -37.56
CA GLU A 3 18.10 -3.22 -36.95
C GLU A 3 17.37 -2.59 -35.76
N ALA A 4 16.06 -2.45 -35.90
CA ALA A 4 15.18 -2.05 -34.82
C ALA A 4 15.28 -3.11 -33.71
N SER A 5 15.95 -2.74 -32.62
CA SER A 5 15.97 -3.47 -31.37
C SER A 5 14.53 -3.75 -30.93
N HIS A 6 14.07 -4.98 -31.15
CA HIS A 6 12.84 -5.54 -30.57
C HIS A 6 13.04 -5.81 -29.07
N ALA A 7 13.43 -4.79 -28.31
CA ALA A 7 13.40 -4.86 -26.86
C ALA A 7 11.94 -5.04 -26.43
N LYS A 8 11.60 -6.24 -25.94
CA LYS A 8 10.31 -6.48 -25.29
C LYS A 8 10.13 -5.40 -24.22
N PRO A 9 8.99 -4.69 -24.20
CA PRO A 9 8.79 -3.62 -23.24
C PRO A 9 9.00 -4.17 -21.82
N PRO A 10 9.64 -3.40 -20.93
CA PRO A 10 9.89 -3.83 -19.55
C PRO A 10 8.55 -4.24 -18.91
N SER A 11 8.55 -5.26 -18.04
CA SER A 11 7.29 -5.85 -17.55
C SER A 11 6.35 -4.83 -16.88
N TYR A 12 6.88 -3.70 -16.42
CA TYR A 12 6.15 -2.57 -15.87
C TYR A 12 5.21 -1.86 -16.87
N ALA A 13 5.53 -1.83 -18.16
CA ALA A 13 4.64 -1.24 -19.17
C ALA A 13 3.35 -2.05 -19.35
N LYS A 14 3.43 -3.38 -19.14
CA LYS A 14 2.25 -4.25 -19.15
C LYS A 14 1.40 -4.05 -17.89
N ASP A 15 2.02 -3.79 -16.75
CA ASP A 15 1.30 -3.46 -15.52
C ASP A 15 0.57 -2.14 -15.64
N ALA A 16 1.20 -1.11 -16.20
CA ALA A 16 0.56 0.18 -16.45
C ALA A 16 -0.67 0.03 -17.36
N ALA A 17 -0.59 -0.76 -18.42
CA ALA A 17 -1.72 -1.01 -19.31
C ALA A 17 -2.88 -1.76 -18.63
N VAL A 18 -2.57 -2.76 -17.80
CA VAL A 18 -3.59 -3.50 -17.02
C VAL A 18 -4.20 -2.62 -15.93
N LEU A 19 -3.39 -1.80 -15.26
CA LEU A 19 -3.89 -0.85 -14.26
C LEU A 19 -4.78 0.22 -14.92
N ALA A 20 -4.41 0.71 -16.10
CA ALA A 20 -5.22 1.62 -16.89
C ALA A 20 -6.58 0.99 -17.28
N SER A 21 -6.60 -0.27 -17.72
CA SER A 21 -7.87 -0.97 -18.00
C SER A 21 -8.72 -1.22 -16.75
N MET A 22 -8.11 -1.24 -15.58
CA MET A 22 -8.80 -1.25 -14.27
C MET A 22 -9.25 0.15 -13.81
N GLY A 23 -9.05 1.19 -14.62
CA GLY A 23 -9.41 2.58 -14.32
C GLY A 23 -8.40 3.33 -13.46
N VAL A 24 -7.14 2.89 -13.44
CA VAL A 24 -6.02 3.62 -12.83
C VAL A 24 -5.32 4.42 -13.92
N ASP A 25 -5.83 5.62 -14.17
CA ASP A 25 -5.22 6.59 -15.08
C ASP A 25 -4.28 7.55 -14.34
N ASP A 26 -3.51 8.33 -15.09
CA ASP A 26 -2.61 9.34 -14.54
C ASP A 26 -3.34 10.34 -13.63
N ALA A 27 -4.62 10.65 -13.94
CA ALA A 27 -5.42 11.55 -13.14
C ALA A 27 -5.75 10.96 -11.76
N LEU A 28 -6.06 9.67 -11.67
CA LEU A 28 -6.26 8.96 -10.42
C LEU A 28 -4.96 8.89 -9.61
N VAL A 29 -3.84 8.57 -10.26
CA VAL A 29 -2.53 8.54 -9.59
C VAL A 29 -2.16 9.90 -9.03
N ARG A 30 -2.36 10.98 -9.79
CA ARG A 30 -2.14 12.36 -9.31
C ARG A 30 -3.05 12.71 -8.14
N ARG A 31 -4.34 12.36 -8.20
CA ARG A 31 -5.27 12.58 -7.07
C ARG A 31 -4.85 11.80 -5.83
N ALA A 32 -4.38 10.58 -5.97
CA ALA A 32 -3.85 9.78 -4.88
C ALA A 32 -2.49 10.31 -4.36
N ALA A 33 -1.77 11.12 -5.12
CA ALA A 33 -0.52 11.75 -4.70
C ALA A 33 -0.70 13.19 -4.17
N ALA A 34 -1.86 13.82 -4.36
CA ALA A 34 -2.09 15.23 -4.04
C ALA A 34 -1.68 15.64 -2.62
N PRO A 35 -1.92 14.85 -1.56
CA PRO A 35 -1.51 15.22 -0.20
C PRO A 35 0.00 15.21 0.03
N LEU A 36 0.79 14.53 -0.83
CA LEU A 36 2.25 14.57 -0.71
C LEU A 36 2.80 15.98 -0.91
N GLY A 37 2.14 16.80 -1.73
CA GLY A 37 2.50 18.22 -1.88
C GLY A 37 2.28 19.00 -0.58
N ALA A 38 1.10 18.85 0.04
CA ALA A 38 0.79 19.49 1.32
C ALA A 38 1.72 19.00 2.45
N ILE A 39 2.05 17.70 2.48
CA ILE A 39 2.99 17.13 3.44
C ILE A 39 4.41 17.66 3.19
N ALA A 40 4.85 17.75 1.94
CA ALA A 40 6.17 18.29 1.60
C ALA A 40 6.30 19.75 2.05
N LEU A 41 5.29 20.58 1.79
CA LEU A 41 5.25 21.97 2.26
C LEU A 41 5.24 22.04 3.79
N TYR A 42 4.43 21.22 4.46
CA TYR A 42 4.42 21.14 5.93
C TYR A 42 5.79 20.76 6.50
N GLN A 43 6.45 19.76 5.93
CA GLN A 43 7.79 19.35 6.36
C GLN A 43 8.85 20.41 6.07
N GLN A 44 8.78 21.09 4.92
CA GLN A 44 9.67 22.19 4.57
C GLN A 44 9.53 23.36 5.55
N ALA A 45 8.30 23.78 5.85
CA ALA A 45 8.02 24.82 6.84
C ALA A 45 8.61 24.46 8.22
N ARG A 46 8.49 23.20 8.64
CA ARG A 46 9.08 22.74 9.92
C ARG A 46 10.59 22.65 9.92
N LEU A 47 11.20 22.29 8.79
CA LEU A 47 12.67 22.26 8.65
C LEU A 47 13.27 23.68 8.62
N ALA A 48 12.51 24.67 8.20
CA ALA A 48 12.91 26.07 8.21
C ALA A 48 12.93 26.68 9.63
N GLU A 49 12.34 26.00 10.63
CA GLU A 49 12.36 26.47 12.01
C GLU A 49 13.75 26.29 12.67
N PRO A 50 14.29 27.34 13.32
CA PRO A 50 15.57 27.25 14.01
C PRO A 50 15.59 26.14 15.07
N GLY A 51 16.55 25.22 14.97
CA GLY A 51 16.74 24.13 15.94
C GLY A 51 16.06 22.79 15.60
N ARG A 52 15.18 22.73 14.59
CA ARG A 52 14.56 21.45 14.16
C ARG A 52 15.37 20.69 13.11
N SER A 53 16.09 21.40 12.24
CA SER A 53 16.89 20.75 11.20
C SER A 53 18.02 19.86 11.79
N SER A 54 18.60 20.26 12.93
CA SER A 54 19.61 19.45 13.62
C SER A 54 19.01 18.18 14.22
N ILE A 55 17.84 18.24 14.84
CA ILE A 55 17.14 17.09 15.42
C ILE A 55 16.74 16.09 14.32
N VAL A 56 16.26 16.58 13.18
CA VAL A 56 15.90 15.72 12.03
C VAL A 56 17.14 15.09 11.41
N ALA A 57 18.24 15.83 11.26
CA ALA A 57 19.52 15.30 10.78
C ALA A 57 20.10 14.25 11.73
N GLU A 58 20.02 14.47 13.05
CA GLU A 58 20.44 13.49 14.07
C GLU A 58 19.57 12.24 14.06
N ALA A 59 18.24 12.37 13.89
CA ALA A 59 17.34 11.24 13.77
C ALA A 59 17.58 10.42 12.49
N LEU A 60 17.80 11.09 11.35
CA LEU A 60 18.20 10.46 10.09
C LEU A 60 19.54 9.74 10.23
N HIS A 61 20.52 10.39 10.86
CA HIS A 61 21.80 9.78 11.14
C HIS A 61 21.65 8.57 12.09
N ALA A 62 20.78 8.65 13.11
CA ALA A 62 20.51 7.51 13.97
C ALA A 62 19.88 6.34 13.20
N ASP A 63 18.90 6.59 12.35
CA ASP A 63 18.26 5.55 11.51
C ASP A 63 19.24 4.94 10.50
N LEU A 64 20.04 5.77 9.82
CA LEU A 64 20.99 5.32 8.79
C LEU A 64 22.15 4.51 9.37
N PHE A 65 22.55 4.81 10.60
CA PHE A 65 23.66 4.13 11.28
C PHE A 65 23.19 3.14 12.36
N GLY A 66 21.90 2.80 12.38
CA GLY A 66 21.32 1.79 13.29
C GLY A 66 21.44 2.14 14.78
N LYS A 67 21.56 3.44 15.12
CA LYS A 67 21.63 3.90 16.50
C LYS A 67 20.23 4.01 17.09
N THR A 68 20.07 3.61 18.35
CA THR A 68 18.83 3.80 19.10
C THR A 68 18.47 5.28 19.12
N ARG A 69 17.26 5.63 18.66
CA ARG A 69 16.79 7.01 18.74
C ARG A 69 16.71 7.43 20.21
N THR A 70 17.50 8.40 20.62
CA THR A 70 17.22 9.18 21.82
C THR A 70 15.96 9.99 21.52
N ILE A 71 14.82 9.56 22.06
CA ILE A 71 13.59 10.36 22.02
C ILE A 71 13.86 11.58 22.90
N VAL A 72 14.28 12.68 22.28
CA VAL A 72 14.30 13.97 22.96
C VAL A 72 12.83 14.32 23.20
N ALA A 73 12.37 14.12 24.43
CA ALA A 73 11.05 14.52 24.90
C ALA A 73 11.00 16.05 25.00
N GLY A 74 11.01 16.72 23.85
CA GLY A 74 10.52 18.08 23.77
C GLY A 74 9.03 18.05 24.03
N SER A 75 8.55 18.86 24.97
CA SER A 75 7.13 19.08 25.22
C SER A 75 6.49 19.64 23.94
N LYS A 76 6.07 18.77 23.03
CA LYS A 76 5.31 19.18 21.87
C LYS A 76 4.01 19.76 22.38
N SER A 77 3.66 20.96 21.95
CA SER A 77 2.30 21.47 22.14
C SER A 77 1.33 20.40 21.61
N THR A 78 0.18 20.26 22.25
CA THR A 78 -0.88 19.32 21.83
C THR A 78 -1.21 19.46 20.34
N GLU A 79 -1.04 20.67 19.78
CA GLU A 79 -1.29 20.95 18.37
C GLU A 79 -0.26 20.36 17.41
N GLU A 80 1.03 20.40 17.77
CA GLU A 80 2.09 19.80 16.96
C GLU A 80 2.00 18.28 16.94
N GLY A 81 1.67 17.67 18.08
CA GLY A 81 1.49 16.23 18.18
C GLY A 81 0.35 15.70 17.29
N VAL A 82 -0.76 16.44 17.24
CA VAL A 82 -1.93 16.08 16.42
C VAL A 82 -1.61 16.19 14.92
N SER A 83 -0.95 17.27 14.50
CA SER A 83 -0.57 17.49 13.10
C SER A 83 0.44 16.46 12.59
N GLU A 84 1.46 16.13 13.39
CA GLU A 84 2.45 15.10 13.06
C GLU A 84 1.81 13.71 12.93
N GLN A 85 0.90 13.37 13.84
CA GLN A 85 0.22 12.08 13.83
C GLN A 85 -0.65 11.92 12.58
N LEU A 86 -1.34 12.99 12.16
CA LEU A 86 -2.06 13.04 10.89
C LEU A 86 -1.10 12.81 9.71
N VAL A 87 -0.01 13.55 9.61
CA VAL A 87 0.99 13.40 8.54
C VAL A 87 1.55 11.98 8.49
N ARG A 88 1.93 11.42 9.65
CA ARG A 88 2.44 10.06 9.78
C ARG A 88 1.43 9.02 9.28
N SER A 89 0.15 9.17 9.64
CA SER A 89 -0.90 8.23 9.23
C SER A 89 -1.09 8.20 7.70
N ILE A 90 -0.94 9.34 7.01
CA ILE A 90 -1.00 9.39 5.54
C ILE A 90 0.20 8.69 4.91
N LEU A 91 1.41 8.98 5.40
CA LEU A 91 2.63 8.35 4.90
C LEU A 91 2.54 6.83 5.07
N GLN A 92 1.94 6.36 6.16
CA GLN A 92 1.66 4.94 6.34
C GLN A 92 0.65 4.40 5.31
N LEU A 93 -0.43 5.12 5.00
CA LEU A 93 -1.40 4.70 3.98
C LEU A 93 -0.78 4.64 2.58
N ILE A 94 -0.04 5.68 2.19
CA ILE A 94 0.69 5.72 0.92
C ILE A 94 1.71 4.59 0.86
N GLY A 95 2.46 4.39 1.95
CA GLY A 95 3.41 3.30 2.07
C GLY A 95 2.78 1.91 1.92
N SER A 96 1.53 1.73 2.36
CA SER A 96 0.78 0.48 2.09
C SER A 96 0.53 0.28 0.60
N VAL A 97 0.08 1.31 -0.11
CA VAL A 97 -0.16 1.22 -1.57
C VAL A 97 1.14 0.97 -2.34
N VAL A 98 2.25 1.61 -1.94
CA VAL A 98 3.57 1.33 -2.50
C VAL A 98 3.98 -0.13 -2.26
N ARG A 99 3.76 -0.68 -1.07
CA ARG A 99 4.04 -2.11 -0.81
C ARG A 99 3.15 -3.04 -1.63
N LEU A 100 1.90 -2.67 -1.90
CA LEU A 100 1.03 -3.45 -2.78
C LEU A 100 1.63 -3.61 -4.20
N GLN A 101 2.37 -2.61 -4.70
CA GLN A 101 3.02 -2.65 -6.01
C GLN A 101 4.18 -3.66 -6.10
N THR A 102 4.70 -4.12 -4.96
CA THR A 102 5.78 -5.12 -4.92
C THR A 102 5.27 -6.53 -5.24
N PHE A 103 4.02 -6.85 -4.90
CA PHE A 103 3.48 -8.20 -5.04
C PHE A 103 3.40 -8.73 -6.48
N PRO A 104 2.97 -7.96 -7.50
CA PRO A 104 3.01 -8.44 -8.88
C PRO A 104 4.40 -8.90 -9.30
N ARG A 105 5.46 -8.25 -8.79
CA ARG A 105 6.85 -8.65 -9.02
C ARG A 105 7.20 -9.92 -8.23
N MET A 106 6.79 -10.03 -6.97
CA MET A 106 7.01 -11.24 -6.16
C MET A 106 6.40 -12.49 -6.83
N PHE A 107 5.21 -12.39 -7.42
CA PHE A 107 4.61 -13.54 -8.11
C PHE A 107 5.26 -13.88 -9.46
N ARG A 108 5.90 -12.91 -10.11
CA ARG A 108 6.63 -13.13 -11.37
C ARG A 108 8.03 -13.67 -11.15
N VAL A 109 8.71 -13.13 -10.13
CA VAL A 109 10.08 -13.46 -9.79
C VAL A 109 10.06 -14.45 -8.65
N TYR A 110 10.15 -15.73 -9.00
CA TYR A 110 10.38 -16.80 -8.06
C TYR A 110 11.81 -16.65 -7.46
N PRO A 111 12.00 -16.84 -6.14
CA PRO A 111 13.22 -16.46 -5.44
C PRO A 111 14.48 -17.12 -5.97
N TRP A 112 15.60 -16.44 -5.71
CA TRP A 112 16.92 -16.83 -6.15
C TRP A 112 17.31 -18.20 -5.58
N ARG A 113 17.64 -19.15 -6.48
CA ARG A 113 18.03 -20.55 -6.23
C ARG A 113 16.94 -21.57 -5.90
N GLY A 114 15.66 -21.20 -5.86
CA GLY A 114 14.56 -22.17 -5.78
C GLY A 114 14.57 -23.10 -4.56
N ALA A 115 15.12 -22.63 -3.44
CA ALA A 115 15.20 -23.42 -2.20
C ALA A 115 13.84 -23.68 -1.52
N ILE A 116 12.77 -23.02 -1.96
CA ILE A 116 11.40 -23.23 -1.50
C ILE A 116 10.53 -23.62 -2.69
N SER A 117 9.53 -24.49 -2.52
CA SER A 117 8.66 -24.88 -3.65
C SER A 117 7.91 -23.69 -4.27
N ARG A 118 7.44 -23.80 -5.53
CA ARG A 118 6.73 -22.68 -6.18
C ARG A 118 5.36 -22.45 -5.55
N ALA A 119 4.68 -23.52 -5.14
CA ALA A 119 3.44 -23.40 -4.38
C ALA A 119 3.68 -22.60 -3.10
N ASN A 120 4.68 -22.99 -2.30
CA ASN A 120 4.99 -22.32 -1.02
C ASN A 120 5.38 -20.84 -1.21
N HIS A 121 6.15 -20.52 -2.26
CA HIS A 121 6.47 -19.13 -2.58
C HIS A 121 5.22 -18.30 -2.90
N PHE A 122 4.36 -18.82 -3.79
CA PHE A 122 3.13 -18.11 -4.16
C PHE A 122 2.16 -18.01 -3.00
N LEU A 123 2.00 -19.08 -2.23
CA LEU A 123 1.13 -19.10 -1.06
C LEU A 123 1.59 -18.09 -0.01
N SER A 124 2.88 -18.10 0.36
CA SER A 124 3.46 -17.12 1.29
C SER A 124 3.30 -15.69 0.81
N SER A 125 3.56 -15.45 -0.49
CA SER A 125 3.39 -14.12 -1.09
C SER A 125 1.92 -13.67 -1.12
N TYR A 126 0.98 -14.60 -1.32
CA TYR A 126 -0.45 -14.33 -1.30
C TYR A 126 -0.94 -14.02 0.11
N TYR A 127 -0.46 -14.73 1.11
CA TYR A 127 -0.75 -14.40 2.52
C TYR A 127 -0.23 -13.02 2.91
N LEU A 128 0.99 -12.66 2.48
CA LEU A 128 1.52 -11.32 2.70
C LEU A 128 0.67 -10.24 2.01
N LEU A 129 0.15 -10.51 0.80
CA LEU A 129 -0.76 -9.60 0.10
C LEU A 129 -2.07 -9.40 0.90
N CYS A 130 -2.69 -10.50 1.34
CA CYS A 130 -3.90 -10.46 2.17
C CYS A 130 -3.66 -9.73 3.49
N HIS A 131 -2.50 -9.94 4.11
CA HIS A 131 -2.12 -9.27 5.34
C HIS A 131 -1.91 -7.76 5.14
N GLU A 132 -1.27 -7.34 4.05
CA GLU A 132 -1.13 -5.91 3.74
C GLU A 132 -2.49 -5.24 3.51
N CYS A 133 -3.45 -5.93 2.88
CA CYS A 133 -4.82 -5.42 2.72
C CYS A 133 -5.54 -5.22 4.07
N TYR A 134 -5.25 -6.08 5.06
CA TYR A 134 -5.72 -5.92 6.44
C TYR A 134 -5.02 -4.78 7.17
N ILE A 135 -3.68 -4.68 7.07
CA ILE A 135 -2.91 -3.57 7.65
C ILE A 135 -3.42 -2.23 7.13
N LEU A 136 -3.78 -2.17 5.85
CA LEU A 136 -4.37 -0.99 5.25
C LEU A 136 -5.67 -0.57 5.98
N GLU A 137 -6.53 -1.52 6.35
CA GLU A 137 -7.75 -1.23 7.13
C GLU A 137 -7.43 -0.57 8.49
N GLU A 138 -6.48 -1.15 9.23
CA GLU A 138 -6.07 -0.64 10.54
C GLU A 138 -5.48 0.77 10.43
N ARG A 139 -4.70 1.02 9.38
CA ARG A 139 -4.16 2.36 9.09
C ARG A 139 -5.23 3.36 8.70
N LEU A 140 -6.30 2.95 8.01
CA LEU A 140 -7.43 3.83 7.73
C LEU A 140 -8.15 4.24 9.01
N LYS A 141 -8.32 3.32 9.96
CA LYS A 141 -8.93 3.64 11.27
C LYS A 141 -8.08 4.67 12.03
N ILE A 142 -6.76 4.47 12.09
CA ILE A 142 -5.82 5.41 12.72
C ILE A 142 -5.86 6.77 12.00
N PHE A 143 -5.90 6.77 10.68
CA PHE A 143 -5.99 7.99 9.88
C PHE A 143 -7.26 8.77 10.21
N VAL A 144 -8.43 8.11 10.21
CA VAL A 144 -9.72 8.77 10.49
C VAL A 144 -9.70 9.41 11.88
N SER A 145 -9.16 8.70 12.88
CA SER A 145 -9.01 9.23 14.24
C SER A 145 -8.06 10.43 14.29
N SER A 146 -6.93 10.36 13.56
CA SER A 146 -5.98 11.49 13.46
C SER A 146 -6.60 12.70 12.77
N ALA A 147 -7.39 12.48 11.71
CA ALA A 147 -8.06 13.54 10.96
C ALA A 147 -9.17 14.21 11.81
N GLU A 148 -9.92 13.43 12.60
CA GLU A 148 -10.89 13.95 13.54
C GLU A 148 -10.24 14.80 14.64
N ALA A 149 -9.13 14.33 15.22
CA ALA A 149 -8.37 15.08 16.22
C ALA A 149 -7.86 16.42 15.65
N TYR A 150 -7.33 16.39 14.41
CA TYR A 150 -6.89 17.60 13.71
C TYR A 150 -8.05 18.55 13.40
N ALA A 151 -9.16 18.04 12.88
CA ALA A 151 -10.33 18.86 12.58
C ALA A 151 -10.87 19.56 13.84
N LYS A 152 -10.98 18.83 14.95
CA LYS A 152 -11.40 19.39 16.24
C LYS A 152 -10.48 20.49 16.73
N MET A 153 -9.17 20.27 16.64
CA MET A 153 -8.14 21.26 17.00
C MET A 153 -8.27 22.55 16.18
N ARG A 154 -8.60 22.43 14.89
CA ARG A 154 -8.70 23.54 13.95
C ARG A 154 -10.10 24.15 13.84
N GLY A 155 -11.07 23.66 14.60
CA GLY A 155 -12.46 24.11 14.52
C GLY A 155 -13.13 23.79 13.17
N ILE A 156 -12.66 22.78 12.45
CA ILE A 156 -13.22 22.34 11.17
C ILE A 156 -14.43 21.44 11.46
N ASP A 157 -15.57 21.76 10.83
CA ASP A 157 -16.75 20.88 10.86
C ASP A 157 -16.43 19.53 10.20
N TRP A 158 -16.53 18.45 10.99
CA TRP A 158 -16.10 17.12 10.62
C TRP A 158 -17.11 16.05 11.06
N ASP A 159 -17.78 15.43 10.09
CA ASP A 159 -18.65 14.27 10.33
C ASP A 159 -17.83 12.97 10.33
N SER A 160 -17.19 12.67 11.46
CA SER A 160 -16.36 11.47 11.62
C SER A 160 -17.12 10.18 11.32
N LYS A 161 -18.40 10.10 11.68
CA LYS A 161 -19.23 8.90 11.49
C LYS A 161 -19.53 8.63 10.03
N SER A 162 -19.78 9.66 9.22
CA SER A 162 -20.04 9.50 7.79
C SER A 162 -18.75 9.18 7.03
N VAL A 163 -17.67 9.91 7.34
CA VAL A 163 -16.34 9.72 6.73
C VAL A 163 -15.81 8.30 7.00
N ALA A 164 -15.82 7.87 8.27
CA ALA A 164 -15.41 6.52 8.67
C ALA A 164 -16.24 5.44 7.94
N ARG A 165 -17.57 5.57 7.94
CA ARG A 165 -18.45 4.60 7.27
C ARG A 165 -18.19 4.52 5.77
N ARG A 166 -17.93 5.65 5.12
CA ARG A 166 -17.66 5.67 3.68
C ARG A 166 -16.34 4.97 3.37
N ILE A 167 -15.26 5.36 4.05
CA ILE A 167 -13.92 4.82 3.82
C ILE A 167 -13.85 3.32 4.10
N LEU A 168 -14.42 2.86 5.22
CA LEU A 168 -14.42 1.44 5.57
C LEU A 168 -15.31 0.62 4.63
N ARG A 169 -16.41 1.20 4.13
CA ARG A 169 -17.23 0.57 3.10
C ARG A 169 -16.46 0.44 1.79
N ASP A 170 -15.81 1.50 1.33
CA ASP A 170 -15.02 1.49 0.10
C ASP A 170 -13.87 0.49 0.20
N HIS A 171 -13.18 0.44 1.35
CA HIS A 171 -12.16 -0.58 1.63
C HIS A 171 -12.76 -2.00 1.58
N LYS A 172 -13.91 -2.26 2.22
CA LYS A 172 -14.56 -3.57 2.17
C LYS A 172 -15.00 -3.96 0.76
N ILE A 173 -15.48 -3.02 -0.06
CA ILE A 173 -15.83 -3.27 -1.47
C ILE A 173 -14.59 -3.69 -2.27
N LEU A 174 -13.48 -2.98 -2.08
CA LEU A 174 -12.26 -3.17 -2.86
C LEU A 174 -11.45 -4.38 -2.39
N PHE A 175 -11.39 -4.63 -1.09
CA PHE A 175 -10.48 -5.60 -0.46
C PHE A 175 -11.18 -6.71 0.33
N GLY A 176 -12.51 -6.71 0.43
CA GLY A 176 -13.25 -7.64 1.27
C GLY A 176 -12.98 -9.12 1.01
N HIS A 177 -12.65 -9.48 -0.23
CA HIS A 177 -12.25 -10.85 -0.56
C HIS A 177 -10.91 -11.24 0.09
N PHE A 178 -9.89 -10.36 0.07
CA PHE A 178 -8.61 -10.61 0.73
C PHE A 178 -8.76 -10.70 2.25
N LEU A 179 -9.61 -9.85 2.84
CA LEU A 179 -9.91 -9.89 4.27
C LEU A 179 -10.60 -11.19 4.66
N LYS A 180 -11.56 -11.64 3.83
CA LYS A 180 -12.25 -12.92 4.03
C LYS A 180 -11.26 -14.07 3.98
N VAL A 181 -10.38 -14.11 2.95
CA VAL A 181 -9.35 -15.16 2.84
C VAL A 181 -8.44 -15.18 4.06
N ARG A 182 -7.92 -14.01 4.48
CA ARG A 182 -7.12 -13.90 5.71
C ARG A 182 -7.89 -14.39 6.94
N GLY A 183 -9.12 -13.94 7.12
CA GLY A 183 -9.95 -14.30 8.27
C GLY A 183 -10.25 -15.80 8.32
N SER A 184 -10.56 -16.41 7.18
CA SER A 184 -10.77 -17.86 7.08
C SER A 184 -9.50 -18.65 7.39
N HIS A 185 -8.34 -18.22 6.89
CA HIS A 185 -7.06 -18.84 7.22
C HIS A 185 -6.71 -18.76 8.71
N VAL A 186 -7.05 -17.64 9.38
CA VAL A 186 -6.79 -17.47 10.82
C VAL A 186 -7.76 -18.28 11.69
N HIS A 187 -8.98 -18.58 11.23
CA HIS A 187 -10.05 -19.09 12.11
C HIS A 187 -10.69 -20.43 11.71
N VAL A 188 -10.59 -20.86 10.45
CA VAL A 188 -11.37 -22.01 9.93
C VAL A 188 -10.46 -23.06 9.28
N GLY A 189 -9.44 -22.64 8.53
CA GLY A 189 -8.52 -23.52 7.81
C GLY A 189 -7.95 -22.85 6.57
N ASP A 190 -7.08 -23.54 5.85
CA ASP A 190 -6.41 -23.02 4.66
C ASP A 190 -7.43 -22.73 3.55
N VAL A 191 -7.72 -21.45 3.34
CA VAL A 191 -8.51 -20.96 2.21
C VAL A 191 -7.56 -20.29 1.24
N GLU A 192 -7.25 -20.99 0.16
CA GLU A 192 -6.37 -20.51 -0.89
C GLU A 192 -7.07 -20.45 -2.25
N PRO A 193 -6.57 -19.63 -3.21
CA PRO A 193 -7.02 -19.70 -4.59
C PRO A 193 -6.89 -21.13 -5.14
N LYS A 194 -7.88 -21.58 -5.91
CA LYS A 194 -7.93 -22.95 -6.48
C LYS A 194 -6.68 -23.28 -7.31
N GLU A 195 -6.11 -22.28 -7.97
CA GLU A 195 -4.91 -22.44 -8.76
C GLU A 195 -3.66 -22.69 -7.91
N LEU A 196 -3.62 -22.17 -6.67
CA LEU A 196 -2.54 -22.46 -5.71
C LEU A 196 -2.70 -23.85 -5.10
N ASP A 197 -3.92 -24.21 -4.69
CA ASP A 197 -4.24 -25.56 -4.21
C ASP A 197 -3.85 -26.63 -5.25
N ARG A 198 -4.28 -26.44 -6.50
CA ARG A 198 -3.89 -27.34 -7.61
C ARG A 198 -2.38 -27.41 -7.83
N LEU A 199 -1.67 -26.28 -7.73
CA LEU A 199 -0.22 -26.27 -7.88
C LEU A 199 0.45 -27.03 -6.74
N SER A 200 0.00 -26.79 -5.51
CA SER A 200 0.48 -27.46 -4.30
C SER A 200 0.31 -28.98 -4.40
N LEU A 201 -0.90 -29.44 -4.76
CA LEU A 201 -1.20 -30.85 -4.97
C LEU A 201 -0.27 -31.49 -6.02
N ILE A 202 -0.05 -30.83 -7.16
CA ILE A 202 0.85 -31.35 -8.20
C ILE A 202 2.30 -31.41 -7.70
N GLU A 203 2.78 -30.43 -6.94
CA GLU A 203 4.12 -30.47 -6.34
C GLU A 203 4.24 -31.66 -5.38
N THR A 204 3.27 -31.85 -4.49
CA THR A 204 3.23 -32.98 -3.56
C THR A 204 3.25 -34.33 -4.28
N LEU A 205 2.43 -34.52 -5.31
CA LEU A 205 2.40 -35.78 -6.08
C LEU A 205 3.74 -36.06 -6.77
N ILE A 206 4.38 -35.04 -7.35
CA ILE A 206 5.70 -35.18 -7.97
C ILE A 206 6.76 -35.56 -6.93
N GLU A 207 6.72 -34.97 -5.74
CA GLU A 207 7.64 -35.25 -4.63
C GLU A 207 7.48 -36.67 -4.08
N LEU A 208 6.24 -37.19 -4.03
CA LEU A 208 5.94 -38.56 -3.64
C LEU A 208 6.37 -39.62 -4.68
N GLY A 209 6.92 -39.19 -5.82
CA GLY A 209 7.40 -40.09 -6.87
C GLY A 209 6.32 -40.59 -7.81
N GLU A 210 5.15 -39.94 -7.83
CA GLU A 210 4.01 -40.31 -8.67
C GLU A 210 4.24 -40.00 -10.17
N GLU A 211 3.37 -40.56 -11.00
CA GLU A 211 3.47 -40.68 -12.46
C GLU A 211 4.07 -39.50 -13.27
N PRO A 212 4.75 -39.77 -14.41
CA PRO A 212 5.25 -38.76 -15.34
C PRO A 212 4.20 -37.74 -15.82
N ALA A 213 2.92 -38.11 -15.82
CA ALA A 213 1.80 -37.25 -16.23
C ALA A 213 1.72 -35.95 -15.41
N TYR A 214 2.04 -35.97 -14.11
CA TYR A 214 1.99 -34.78 -13.26
C TYR A 214 3.06 -33.75 -13.62
N ARG A 215 4.23 -34.22 -14.09
CA ARG A 215 5.31 -33.33 -14.56
C ARG A 215 4.90 -32.55 -15.81
N LEU A 216 4.08 -33.14 -16.68
CA LEU A 216 3.52 -32.46 -17.85
C LEU A 216 2.55 -31.34 -17.43
N MET A 217 1.69 -31.63 -16.45
CA MET A 217 0.70 -30.67 -15.93
C MET A 217 1.32 -29.53 -15.11
N TYR A 218 2.47 -29.76 -14.47
CA TYR A 218 3.13 -28.81 -13.58
C TYR A 218 3.37 -27.43 -14.21
N SER A 219 3.89 -27.41 -15.45
CA SER A 219 4.18 -26.15 -16.14
C SER A 219 2.93 -25.29 -16.40
N GLY A 220 1.79 -25.93 -16.67
CA GLY A 220 0.49 -25.29 -16.82
C GLY A 220 -0.02 -24.76 -15.49
N ALA A 221 0.05 -25.58 -14.43
CA ALA A 221 -0.37 -25.19 -13.09
C ALA A 221 0.38 -23.95 -12.58
N ILE A 222 1.70 -23.88 -12.77
CA ILE A 222 2.51 -22.71 -12.41
C ILE A 222 2.06 -21.46 -13.16
N ARG A 223 1.77 -21.59 -14.45
CA ARG A 223 1.37 -20.46 -15.30
C ARG A 223 0.03 -19.88 -14.83
N ASP A 224 -0.93 -20.74 -14.53
CA ASP A 224 -2.26 -20.35 -14.10
C ASP A 224 -2.22 -19.73 -12.69
N ALA A 225 -1.52 -20.38 -11.75
CA ALA A 225 -1.28 -19.85 -10.41
C ALA A 225 -0.64 -18.47 -10.44
N ARG A 226 0.42 -18.31 -11.24
CA ARG A 226 1.08 -17.01 -11.42
C ARG A 226 0.12 -15.97 -11.98
N ARG A 227 -0.66 -16.33 -13.01
CA ARG A 227 -1.61 -15.41 -13.64
C ARG A 227 -2.63 -14.92 -12.62
N GLU A 228 -3.19 -15.83 -11.83
CA GLU A 228 -4.18 -15.49 -10.82
C GLU A 228 -3.60 -14.59 -9.72
N CYS A 229 -2.45 -14.94 -9.15
CA CYS A 229 -1.81 -14.12 -8.12
C CYS A 229 -1.37 -12.73 -8.62
N VAL A 230 -0.88 -12.65 -9.85
CA VAL A 230 -0.56 -11.36 -10.50
C VAL A 230 -1.84 -10.54 -10.70
N ARG A 231 -2.93 -11.15 -11.16
CA ARG A 231 -4.22 -10.46 -11.35
C ARG A 231 -4.78 -9.95 -10.02
N ALA A 232 -4.74 -10.79 -8.98
CA ALA A 232 -5.17 -10.42 -7.63
C ALA A 232 -4.34 -9.25 -7.08
N SER A 233 -3.01 -9.32 -7.17
CA SER A 233 -2.14 -8.22 -6.72
C SER A 233 -2.34 -6.92 -7.50
N LEU A 234 -2.51 -6.97 -8.82
CA LEU A 234 -2.84 -5.77 -9.61
C LEU A 234 -4.22 -5.19 -9.23
N THR A 235 -5.20 -6.05 -8.93
CA THR A 235 -6.51 -5.62 -8.42
C THR A 235 -6.37 -4.91 -7.08
N ALA A 236 -5.53 -5.42 -6.17
CA ALA A 236 -5.24 -4.78 -4.89
C ALA A 236 -4.54 -3.41 -5.07
N VAL A 237 -3.57 -3.32 -5.99
CA VAL A 237 -2.91 -2.04 -6.33
C VAL A 237 -3.93 -1.02 -6.85
N ALA A 238 -4.79 -1.42 -7.79
CA ALA A 238 -5.83 -0.55 -8.32
C ALA A 238 -6.82 -0.11 -7.24
N GLY A 239 -7.22 -1.03 -6.36
CA GLY A 239 -8.03 -0.72 -5.18
C GLY A 239 -7.34 0.28 -4.25
N GLY A 240 -6.03 0.16 -4.04
CA GLY A 240 -5.25 1.07 -3.20
C GLY A 240 -5.31 2.50 -3.72
N TYR A 241 -5.09 2.69 -5.03
CA TYR A 241 -5.21 4.01 -5.66
C TYR A 241 -6.61 4.59 -5.58
N LYS A 242 -7.64 3.79 -5.87
CA LYS A 242 -9.05 4.23 -5.78
C LYS A 242 -9.41 4.65 -4.36
N LEU A 243 -8.98 3.87 -3.37
CA LEU A 243 -9.22 4.15 -1.96
C LEU A 243 -8.52 5.44 -1.52
N LEU A 244 -7.24 5.63 -1.87
CA LEU A 244 -6.52 6.86 -1.56
C LEU A 244 -7.18 8.09 -2.19
N ALA A 245 -7.56 8.01 -3.47
CA ALA A 245 -8.23 9.12 -4.14
C ALA A 245 -9.58 9.46 -3.49
N ALA A 246 -10.39 8.45 -3.15
CA ALA A 246 -11.65 8.65 -2.45
C ALA A 246 -11.44 9.25 -1.04
N LEU A 247 -10.46 8.74 -0.30
CA LEU A 247 -10.06 9.25 1.00
C LEU A 247 -9.72 10.73 0.94
N PHE A 248 -8.85 11.13 0.01
CA PHE A 248 -8.40 12.51 -0.10
C PHE A 248 -9.47 13.46 -0.60
N HIS A 249 -10.39 12.98 -1.44
CA HIS A 249 -11.56 13.76 -1.80
C HIS A 249 -12.45 14.06 -0.59
N VAL A 250 -12.72 13.06 0.25
CA VAL A 250 -13.57 13.21 1.44
C VAL A 250 -12.90 14.03 2.54
N THR A 251 -11.57 14.03 2.58
CA THR A 251 -10.77 14.73 3.60
C THR A 251 -10.14 16.03 3.11
N ARG A 252 -10.56 16.53 1.94
CA ARG A 252 -9.97 17.68 1.25
C ARG A 252 -9.80 18.92 2.14
N ARG A 253 -10.82 19.26 2.93
CA ARG A 253 -10.80 20.45 3.81
C ARG A 253 -9.69 20.40 4.86
N VAL A 254 -9.42 19.20 5.40
CA VAL A 254 -8.31 18.99 6.34
C VAL A 254 -6.98 19.24 5.64
N TRP A 255 -6.82 18.83 4.37
CA TRP A 255 -5.59 19.05 3.60
C TRP A 255 -5.34 20.49 3.21
N GLU A 256 -6.39 21.18 2.77
CA GLU A 256 -6.32 22.60 2.45
C GLU A 256 -5.90 23.43 3.67
N ASP A 257 -6.32 23.04 4.88
CA ASP A 257 -5.89 23.70 6.12
C ASP A 257 -4.46 23.33 6.50
N VAL A 258 -4.05 22.05 6.41
CA VAL A 258 -2.65 21.64 6.62
C VAL A 258 -1.69 22.44 5.72
N GLY A 259 -2.02 22.59 4.43
CA GLY A 259 -1.22 23.38 3.50
C GLY A 259 -1.15 24.87 3.88
N ARG A 260 -2.28 25.47 4.26
CA ARG A 260 -2.34 26.88 4.70
C ARG A 260 -1.59 27.13 6.01
N THR A 261 -1.61 26.18 6.94
CA THR A 261 -0.81 26.30 8.18
C THR A 261 0.68 26.28 7.91
N ALA A 262 1.13 25.59 6.87
CA ALA A 262 2.54 25.55 6.48
C ALA A 262 2.99 26.85 5.77
N HIS A 263 2.10 27.49 5.02
CA HIS A 263 2.35 28.76 4.33
C HIS A 263 1.11 29.66 4.37
N PRO A 264 1.01 30.60 5.35
CA PRO A 264 -0.13 31.51 5.48
C PRO A 264 -0.37 32.37 4.23
N ASP A 265 0.69 32.65 3.47
CA ASP A 265 0.68 33.52 2.29
C ASP A 265 0.45 32.77 0.96
N SER A 266 0.29 31.44 0.98
CA SER A 266 -0.02 30.69 -0.24
C SER A 266 -1.49 30.89 -0.65
N PRO A 267 -1.79 31.30 -1.89
CA PRO A 267 -3.17 31.40 -2.36
C PRO A 267 -3.84 30.02 -2.30
N ALA A 268 -5.12 29.99 -1.94
CA ALA A 268 -5.90 28.76 -1.94
C ALA A 268 -5.78 28.08 -3.31
N SER A 269 -5.23 26.86 -3.35
CA SER A 269 -5.18 26.09 -4.59
C SER A 269 -6.62 25.75 -5.01
N PRO A 270 -6.98 25.96 -6.30
CA PRO A 270 -8.33 25.72 -6.82
C PRO A 270 -8.77 24.26 -6.71
#